data_AF-A0A397GCE6-F1
#
_entry.id   AF-A0A397GCE6-F1
#
_cell.length_a   1.000
_cell.length_b   1.000
_cell.length_c   1.000
_cell.angle_alpha   90.00
_cell.angle_beta   90.00
_cell.angle_gamma   90.00
#
_symmetry.space_group_name_H-M   'P 1'
#
loop_
_entity.id
_entity.type
_entity.pdbx_description
1 polymer ?
#
loop_
_entity_poly.entity_id
_entity_poly.type
_entity_poly.pdbx_seq_one_letter_code
_entity_poly.pdbx_strand_id
1 'polypeptide(L)'
;MVSRFYNCSPENASISADVSPVFGSVGFPDFYVNGDVCWGIELTREGDRLREHAKRFEKGGKYANIPLKDWVIIDFRHHSKDVRELKPNFWYVLYEDDFKQVTIKRNGHDDKVLVLYGDNE
;
A
#
# COMPACT_ATOMS: atom_id res chain seq x y z
N MET A 1 5.59 21.54 18.99
CA MET A 1 5.01 20.88 17.81
C MET A 1 4.47 19.53 18.26
N VAL A 2 3.15 19.37 18.38
CA VAL A 2 2.55 18.09 18.78
C VAL A 2 2.10 17.41 17.50
N SER A 3 2.92 16.51 16.96
CA SER A 3 2.46 15.59 15.91
C SER A 3 1.34 14.75 16.49
N ARG A 4 0.11 14.97 16.02
CA ARG A 4 -0.99 14.04 16.28
C ARG A 4 -0.83 12.86 15.33
N PHE A 5 -0.04 11.88 15.74
CA PHE A 5 -0.09 10.57 15.11
C PHE A 5 -1.45 9.95 15.46
N TYR A 6 -2.42 10.04 14.55
CA TYR A 6 -3.58 9.17 14.62
C TYR A 6 -3.05 7.75 14.42
N ASN A 7 -3.08 6.95 15.48
CA ASN A 7 -2.73 5.54 15.35
C ASN A 7 -3.83 4.87 14.52
N CYS A 8 -3.56 4.65 13.24
CA CYS A 8 -4.45 3.99 12.30
C CYS A 8 -4.17 2.50 12.16
N SER A 9 -3.30 1.94 13.01
CA SER A 9 -3.10 0.50 13.07
C SER A 9 -4.27 -0.20 13.76
N PRO A 10 -4.57 -1.46 13.40
CA PRO A 10 -5.44 -2.31 14.20
C PRO A 10 -4.99 -2.36 15.67
N GLU A 11 -5.93 -2.63 16.57
CA GLU A 11 -5.61 -2.80 17.99
C GLU A 11 -4.53 -3.88 18.17
N ASN A 12 -3.52 -3.60 18.98
CA ASN A 12 -2.35 -4.46 19.20
C ASN A 12 -1.48 -4.74 17.96
N ALA A 13 -1.63 -3.97 16.87
CA ALA A 13 -0.74 -4.01 15.73
C ALA A 13 0.20 -2.79 15.68
N SER A 14 1.41 -3.03 15.20
CA SER A 14 2.43 -2.03 14.85
C SER A 14 2.77 -2.14 13.37
N ILE A 15 3.10 -1.00 12.76
CA ILE A 15 3.55 -0.89 11.38
C ILE A 15 5.08 -0.75 11.38
N SER A 16 5.77 -1.55 10.58
CA SER A 16 7.23 -1.48 10.43
C SER A 16 7.64 -1.59 8.96
N ALA A 17 8.65 -0.81 8.57
CA ALA A 17 9.29 -0.90 7.25
C ALA A 17 10.49 -1.87 7.23
N ASP A 18 10.94 -2.33 8.41
CA ASP A 18 12.15 -3.15 8.56
C ASP A 18 11.85 -4.44 9.31
N VAL A 19 11.21 -5.38 8.62
CA VAL A 19 10.83 -6.69 9.19
C VAL A 19 11.54 -7.86 8.54
N SER A 20 12.10 -7.66 7.34
CA SER A 20 12.68 -8.74 6.56
C SER A 20 13.87 -9.44 7.22
N PRO A 21 14.78 -8.75 7.95
CA PRO A 21 15.87 -9.42 8.67
C PRO A 21 15.34 -10.34 9.78
N VAL A 22 14.22 -9.99 10.42
CA VAL A 22 13.58 -10.80 11.47
C VAL A 22 13.07 -12.13 10.91
N PHE A 23 12.59 -12.12 9.67
CA PHE A 23 12.02 -13.30 9.01
C PHE A 23 12.97 -14.00 8.04
N GLY A 24 14.24 -13.58 7.95
CA GLY A 24 15.19 -14.15 7.00
C GLY A 24 14.77 -13.99 5.53
N SER A 25 14.05 -12.90 5.22
CA SER A 25 13.67 -12.54 3.86
C SER A 25 14.73 -11.65 3.22
N VAL A 26 14.98 -11.84 1.93
CA VAL A 26 15.96 -11.07 1.14
C VAL A 26 15.40 -9.75 0.59
N GLY A 27 14.09 -9.51 0.71
CA GLY A 27 13.44 -8.29 0.23
C GLY A 27 12.64 -7.62 1.32
N PHE A 28 12.50 -6.30 1.22
CA PHE A 28 11.78 -5.47 2.18
C PHE A 28 10.46 -4.98 1.54
N PRO A 29 9.28 -5.35 2.08
CA PRO A 29 8.07 -4.61 1.74
C PRO A 29 8.17 -3.20 2.33
N ASP A 30 7.50 -2.21 1.73
CA ASP A 30 7.57 -0.84 2.25
C ASP A 30 6.99 -0.75 3.66
N PHE A 31 5.92 -1.51 3.92
CA PHE A 31 5.41 -1.70 5.28
C PHE A 31 4.92 -3.13 5.53
N TYR A 32 5.01 -3.54 6.78
CA TYR A 32 4.38 -4.72 7.34
C TYR A 32 3.57 -4.33 8.58
N VAL A 33 2.33 -4.81 8.64
CA VAL A 33 1.44 -4.66 9.79
C VAL A 33 1.38 -6.00 10.51
N ASN A 34 1.89 -6.06 11.73
CA ASN A 34 1.94 -7.30 12.52
C ASN A 34 0.59 -7.61 13.22
N GLY A 35 0.63 -8.45 14.25
CA GLY A 35 -0.55 -8.84 15.03
C GLY A 35 -1.40 -9.86 14.28
N ASP A 36 -2.72 -9.78 14.45
CA ASP A 36 -3.62 -10.74 13.82
C ASP A 36 -3.84 -10.50 12.32
N VAL A 37 -3.50 -9.32 11.79
CA VAL A 37 -3.69 -9.02 10.36
C VAL A 37 -2.54 -9.52 9.50
N CYS A 38 -1.28 -9.40 9.94
CA CYS A 38 -0.10 -9.83 9.18
C CYS A 38 -0.12 -9.38 7.70
N TRP A 39 -0.23 -8.06 7.46
CA TRP A 39 -0.35 -7.51 6.11
C TRP A 39 0.97 -6.98 5.56
N GLY A 40 1.22 -7.24 4.29
CA GLY A 40 2.32 -6.64 3.53
C GLY A 40 1.81 -5.51 2.64
N ILE A 41 2.49 -4.37 2.64
CA ILE A 41 2.11 -3.20 1.85
C ILE A 41 3.32 -2.78 1.01
N GLU A 42 3.08 -2.54 -0.28
CA GLU A 42 4.08 -1.99 -1.19
C GLU A 42 3.51 -0.79 -1.93
N LEU A 43 4.30 0.27 -2.04
CA LEU A 43 3.96 1.52 -2.69
C LEU A 43 4.63 1.57 -4.07
N THR A 44 3.84 1.90 -5.08
CA THR A 44 4.33 2.08 -6.45
C THR A 44 3.81 3.39 -7.02
N ARG A 45 4.38 3.80 -8.15
CA ARG A 45 3.97 5.02 -8.84
C ARG A 45 3.81 4.77 -10.32
N GLU A 46 2.80 5.39 -10.91
CA GLU A 46 2.59 5.49 -12.34
C GLU A 46 2.54 4.12 -13.05
N GLY A 47 2.15 3.06 -12.35
CA GLY A 47 2.13 1.71 -12.87
C GLY A 47 3.51 1.10 -13.15
N ASP A 48 4.60 1.65 -12.61
CA ASP A 48 5.94 1.13 -12.82
C ASP A 48 6.06 -0.30 -12.29
N ARG A 49 6.43 -1.22 -13.18
CA ARG A 49 6.79 -2.62 -12.86
C ARG A 49 5.79 -3.36 -11.94
N LEU A 50 4.50 -3.03 -11.96
CA LEU A 50 3.49 -3.62 -11.05
C LEU A 50 3.50 -5.15 -11.00
N ARG A 51 3.71 -5.80 -12.15
CA ARG A 51 3.80 -7.26 -12.23
C ARG A 51 5.01 -7.81 -11.47
N GLU A 52 6.14 -7.11 -11.51
CA GLU A 52 7.35 -7.51 -10.78
C GLU A 52 7.20 -7.30 -9.28
N HIS A 53 6.49 -6.25 -8.86
CA HIS A 53 6.14 -6.01 -7.46
C HIS A 53 5.20 -7.10 -6.94
N ALA A 54 4.11 -7.41 -7.64
CA ALA A 54 3.20 -8.50 -7.24
C ALA A 54 3.89 -9.87 -7.10
N LYS A 55 4.81 -10.20 -8.01
CA LYS A 55 5.61 -11.43 -7.94
C LYS A 55 6.44 -11.55 -6.66
N ARG A 56 6.72 -10.44 -5.94
CA ARG A 56 7.44 -10.51 -4.65
C ARG A 56 6.59 -11.15 -3.56
N PHE A 57 5.27 -11.00 -3.63
CA PHE A 57 4.29 -11.57 -2.70
C PHE A 57 3.85 -13.00 -3.06
N GLU A 58 4.06 -13.42 -4.31
CA GLU A 58 3.73 -14.77 -4.76
C GLU A 58 4.64 -15.83 -4.10
N LYS A 59 4.22 -17.10 -4.19
CA LYS A 59 5.00 -18.24 -3.69
C LYS A 59 6.39 -18.29 -4.34
N GLY A 60 7.44 -18.32 -3.51
CA GLY A 60 8.84 -18.28 -3.97
C GLY A 60 9.32 -16.88 -4.35
N GLY A 61 8.49 -15.85 -4.19
CA GLY A 61 8.85 -14.45 -4.31
C GLY A 61 9.75 -13.97 -3.16
N LYS A 62 10.22 -12.73 -3.26
CA LYS A 62 11.14 -12.14 -2.28
C LYS A 62 10.57 -12.11 -0.86
N TYR A 63 9.26 -11.98 -0.72
CA TYR A 63 8.55 -11.88 0.56
C TYR A 63 8.02 -13.23 1.07
N ALA A 64 8.35 -14.34 0.41
CA ALA A 64 7.79 -15.66 0.73
C ALA A 64 8.08 -16.14 2.18
N ASN A 65 9.14 -15.64 2.82
CA ASN A 65 9.49 -15.98 4.20
C ASN A 65 8.80 -15.09 5.25
N ILE A 66 8.16 -14.00 4.84
CA ILE A 66 7.42 -13.12 5.75
C ILE A 66 6.04 -13.75 5.98
N PRO A 67 5.58 -13.93 7.24
CA PRO A 67 4.27 -14.48 7.51
C PRO A 67 3.19 -13.45 7.15
N LEU A 68 2.70 -13.54 5.92
CA LEU A 68 1.66 -12.68 5.36
C LEU A 68 0.32 -13.44 5.30
N LYS A 69 -0.74 -12.86 5.86
CA LYS A 69 -2.12 -13.36 5.65
C LYS A 69 -2.77 -12.72 4.43
N ASP A 70 -2.39 -11.48 4.12
CA ASP A 70 -2.80 -10.76 2.92
C ASP A 70 -1.77 -9.68 2.56
N TRP A 71 -1.90 -9.07 1.39
CA TRP A 71 -1.03 -8.00 0.94
C TRP A 71 -1.75 -7.03 0.00
N VAL A 72 -1.19 -5.82 -0.14
CA VAL A 72 -1.70 -4.82 -1.07
C VAL A 72 -0.57 -4.03 -1.72
N ILE A 73 -0.71 -3.78 -3.02
CA ILE A 73 0.08 -2.78 -3.74
C ILE A 73 -0.77 -1.53 -3.88
N ILE A 74 -0.29 -0.41 -3.35
CA ILE A 74 -0.89 0.91 -3.50
C ILE A 74 -0.11 1.62 -4.61
N ASP A 75 -0.76 1.81 -5.76
CA ASP A 75 -0.15 2.43 -6.93
C ASP A 75 -0.71 3.85 -7.10
N PHE A 76 0.13 4.84 -6.84
CA PHE A 76 -0.20 6.25 -7.00
C PHE A 76 -0.05 6.65 -8.46
N ARG A 77 -1.10 7.24 -9.04
CA ARG A 77 -1.08 7.67 -10.44
C ARG A 77 -1.67 9.05 -10.59
N HIS A 78 -1.14 9.80 -11.54
CA HIS A 78 -1.82 11.00 -12.01
C HIS A 78 -3.23 10.66 -12.53
N HIS A 79 -4.23 11.49 -12.22
CA HIS A 79 -5.63 11.26 -12.59
C HIS A 79 -5.86 11.03 -14.10
N SER A 80 -5.03 11.64 -14.95
CA SER A 80 -5.09 11.45 -16.40
C SER A 80 -4.62 10.06 -16.89
N LYS A 81 -3.98 9.25 -16.04
CA LYS A 81 -3.53 7.89 -16.36
C LYS A 81 -4.55 6.87 -15.88
N ASP A 82 -5.63 6.75 -16.64
CA ASP A 82 -6.72 5.84 -16.31
C ASP A 82 -6.27 4.37 -16.17
N VAL A 83 -6.98 3.64 -15.32
CA VAL A 83 -6.70 2.24 -14.99
C VAL A 83 -7.69 1.37 -15.76
N ARG A 84 -7.19 0.71 -16.80
CA ARG A 84 -8.03 -0.11 -17.71
C ARG A 84 -8.66 -1.32 -17.04
N GLU A 85 -8.01 -1.88 -16.02
CA GLU A 85 -8.44 -3.10 -15.34
C GLU A 85 -8.04 -3.02 -13.87
N LEU A 86 -9.01 -3.17 -12.97
CA LEU A 86 -8.78 -3.20 -11.53
C LEU A 86 -8.41 -4.63 -11.11
N LYS A 87 -7.17 -4.83 -10.64
CA LYS A 87 -6.68 -6.15 -10.23
C LYS A 87 -6.92 -6.42 -8.74
N PRO A 88 -7.15 -7.68 -8.32
CA PRO A 88 -7.12 -8.06 -6.90
C PRO A 88 -5.81 -7.64 -6.23
N ASN A 89 -5.85 -7.24 -4.96
CA ASN A 89 -4.69 -6.77 -4.19
C ASN A 89 -4.00 -5.49 -4.73
N PHE A 90 -4.57 -4.82 -5.74
CA PHE A 90 -4.12 -3.50 -6.19
C PHE A 90 -5.12 -2.42 -5.79
N TRP A 91 -4.61 -1.36 -5.17
CA TRP A 91 -5.34 -0.14 -4.91
C TRP A 91 -4.74 0.97 -5.77
N TYR A 92 -5.55 1.58 -6.62
CA TYR A 92 -5.10 2.66 -7.49
C TYR A 92 -5.53 3.98 -6.88
N VAL A 93 -4.55 4.82 -6.55
CA VAL A 93 -4.78 6.13 -5.94
C VAL A 93 -4.51 7.19 -6.99
N LEU A 94 -5.58 7.70 -7.59
CA LEU A 94 -5.52 8.71 -8.64
C LEU A 94 -5.47 10.10 -8.02
N TYR A 95 -4.33 10.79 -8.10
CA TYR A 95 -4.16 12.13 -7.55
C TYR A 95 -4.43 13.21 -8.62
N GLU A 96 -5.07 14.30 -8.20
CA GLU A 96 -5.28 15.50 -9.02
C GLU A 96 -4.00 16.37 -9.09
N ASP A 97 -3.96 17.28 -10.06
CA ASP A 97 -2.82 18.20 -10.29
C ASP A 97 -2.40 18.99 -9.04
N ASP A 98 -3.36 19.33 -8.17
CA ASP A 98 -3.13 20.13 -6.97
C ASP A 98 -2.83 19.28 -5.71
N PHE A 99 -2.87 17.95 -5.84
CA PHE A 99 -2.69 16.97 -4.76
C PHE A 99 -3.66 17.15 -3.57
N LYS A 100 -4.75 17.90 -3.72
CA LYS A 100 -5.76 18.11 -2.65
C LYS A 100 -6.85 17.06 -2.66
N GLN A 101 -6.93 16.27 -3.71
CA GLN A 101 -7.91 15.22 -3.84
C GLN A 101 -7.28 13.99 -4.47
N VAL A 102 -7.68 12.83 -3.97
CA VAL A 102 -7.42 11.55 -4.63
C VAL A 102 -8.70 10.75 -4.80
N THR A 103 -8.78 10.01 -5.90
CA THR A 103 -9.80 8.98 -6.12
C THR A 103 -9.16 7.60 -5.98
N ILE A 104 -9.68 6.79 -5.06
CA ILE A 104 -9.23 5.42 -4.82
C ILE A 104 -10.14 4.47 -5.59
N LYS A 105 -9.57 3.73 -6.53
CA LYS A 105 -10.25 2.66 -7.29
C LYS A 105 -9.75 1.29 -6.84
N ARG A 106 -10.67 0.34 -6.61
CA ARG A 106 -10.37 -1.02 -6.14
C ARG A 106 -11.27 -2.04 -6.81
N ASN A 107 -10.73 -3.22 -7.11
CA ASN A 107 -11.50 -4.29 -7.73
C ASN A 107 -12.70 -4.68 -6.85
N GLY A 108 -13.92 -4.66 -7.41
CA GLY A 108 -15.15 -5.06 -6.71
C GLY A 108 -15.69 -4.05 -5.69
N HIS A 109 -15.19 -2.81 -5.68
CA HIS A 109 -15.69 -1.75 -4.80
C HIS A 109 -15.97 -0.47 -5.58
N ASP A 110 -16.91 0.34 -5.08
CA ASP A 110 -17.16 1.68 -5.59
C ASP A 110 -15.92 2.58 -5.38
N ASP A 111 -15.76 3.53 -6.30
CA ASP A 111 -14.72 4.54 -6.25
C ASP A 111 -14.90 5.41 -5.00
N LYS A 112 -13.80 5.67 -4.28
CA LYS A 112 -13.80 6.50 -3.07
C LYS A 112 -12.96 7.75 -3.28
N VAL A 113 -13.61 8.91 -3.20
CA VAL A 113 -12.92 10.21 -3.24
C VAL A 113 -12.49 10.60 -1.83
N LEU A 114 -11.23 10.98 -1.66
CA LEU A 114 -10.68 11.54 -0.44
C LEU A 114 -10.16 12.95 -0.71
N VAL A 115 -10.61 13.91 0.10
CA VAL A 115 -10.02 15.25 0.16
C VAL A 115 -8.86 15.19 1.13
N LEU A 116 -7.68 15.56 0.65
CA LEU A 116 -6.46 15.64 1.43
C LEU A 116 -6.37 17.04 2.03
N TYR A 117 -6.54 17.10 3.35
CA TYR A 117 -6.23 18.30 4.12
C TYR A 117 -4.76 18.21 4.49
N GLY A 118 -3.94 19.13 3.98
CA GLY A 118 -2.59 19.30 4.51
C GLY A 118 -2.65 19.70 5.99
N ASP A 119 -1.53 19.58 6.69
CA ASP A 119 -1.40 20.25 7.98
C ASP A 119 -1.55 21.75 7.70
N ASN A 120 -2.59 22.40 8.25
CA ASN A 120 -2.71 23.85 8.16
C ASN A 120 -1.47 24.44 8.82
N GLU A 121 -0.70 25.23 8.06
CA GLU A 121 0.46 25.98 8.57
C GLU A 121 0.10 26.88 9.76
#